data_AF-A0ABD3DGV5-F1
#
_entry.id   AF-A0ABD3DGV5-F1
#
_cell.length_a   1.000
_cell.length_b   1.000
_cell.length_c   1.000
_cell.angle_alpha   90.00
_cell.angle_beta   90.00
_cell.angle_gamma   90.00
#
_symmetry.space_group_name_H-M   'P 1'
#
loop_
_entity.id
_entity.type
_entity.pdbx_description
1 polymer ?
#
loop_
_entity_poly.entity_id
_entity_poly.type
_entity_poly.pdbx_seq_one_letter_code
_entity_poly.pdbx_strand_id
1 'polypeptide(L)'
;MNFLFFNIILPFSILFSAITITADDIFPGSTLYASNPQQSWTSPNRSFTFSFIEQSENTFFAAITYNGIPIWKAGGDPGGAVNSSAELRFLLDGNLRLVTGPTGISAWQSNTSGLGITSASLENSGNFVLKNGNLSIWTTFDNPTDTILPEQNFTSDHVLTCGFYSFHLLESGIALRWNNSIEYYSSSGFNTTGTLNLTSPSLVMQPVGIFMLFDPSLSTGQVIMARSNDYGEVSTNTIKFVQLGCDGNMRIYSSSGIRGNVIVRWTAVSDQCNVFGYCGNLGICKYDEISVNPSCECPSANFDPIDPNDHRRGCRRREDIRNCQTTMLSLNNTLFITLYPDTLSDLITANIAACSANCLQDTSCVASTSLADGSGVCYMKRLGFVSGYESPTLTSTSFVKVCQPVMLNPQISRSVNNSKTSESLKIAIIVLGSGLVIVILVGVFSWFYFRSKPRYEGLLSQYSFSDYTSGVPVQFSYKELQKGTKGFKEKLGGGGFGSVYKGVVAGKIAVGVKKLEGIGQGEKQFRTEVAAISSTHHLNLVRLVGFCSEGRHRLLVYEFMKNGSLDSFLFKDKEKRL
;
A
#
# COMPACT_ATOMS: atom_id res chain seq x y z
N MET A 1 -68.34 0.44 -40.42
CA MET A 1 -67.79 1.72 -40.90
C MET A 1 -66.43 1.89 -40.25
N ASN A 2 -65.38 1.39 -40.90
CA ASN A 2 -64.04 1.26 -40.33
C ASN A 2 -63.27 2.57 -40.50
N PHE A 3 -62.85 3.18 -39.40
CA PHE A 3 -61.93 4.32 -39.38
C PHE A 3 -60.49 3.80 -39.38
N LEU A 4 -59.73 4.15 -40.43
CA LEU A 4 -58.28 3.99 -40.50
C LEU A 4 -57.63 5.21 -39.82
N PHE A 5 -56.92 4.98 -38.71
CA PHE A 5 -56.02 5.98 -38.12
C PHE A 5 -54.63 5.85 -38.76
N PHE A 6 -54.24 6.88 -39.51
CA PHE A 6 -52.87 7.10 -39.97
C PHE A 6 -52.08 7.77 -38.83
N ASN A 7 -51.11 7.07 -38.24
CA ASN A 7 -50.12 7.69 -37.33
C ASN A 7 -48.88 8.08 -38.13
N ILE A 8 -48.63 9.39 -38.22
CA ILE A 8 -47.39 9.97 -38.76
C ILE A 8 -46.38 10.03 -37.61
N ILE A 9 -45.32 9.21 -37.69
CA ILE A 9 -44.17 9.29 -36.78
C ILE A 9 -43.11 10.16 -37.48
N LEU A 10 -42.89 11.37 -36.96
CA LEU A 10 -41.71 12.19 -37.30
C LEU A 10 -40.50 11.70 -36.49
N PRO A 11 -39.32 11.49 -37.10
CA PRO A 11 -38.11 11.17 -36.35
C PRO A 11 -37.54 12.48 -35.78
N PHE A 12 -37.54 12.61 -34.45
CA PHE A 12 -36.83 13.68 -33.76
C PHE A 12 -35.36 13.28 -33.67
N SER A 13 -34.56 13.72 -34.63
CA SER A 13 -33.10 13.56 -34.61
C SER A 13 -32.52 14.47 -33.52
N ILE A 14 -32.29 13.92 -32.33
CA ILE A 14 -31.53 14.61 -31.28
C ILE A 14 -30.07 14.61 -31.72
N LEU A 15 -29.64 15.73 -32.32
CA LEU A 15 -28.23 16.07 -32.48
C LEU A 15 -27.61 16.21 -31.09
N PHE A 16 -26.99 15.13 -30.60
CA PHE A 16 -26.02 15.22 -29.52
C PHE A 16 -24.81 15.99 -30.05
N SER A 17 -24.83 17.32 -29.89
CA SER A 17 -23.60 18.10 -29.99
C SER A 17 -22.74 17.69 -28.79
N ALA A 18 -21.72 16.87 -29.03
CA ALA A 18 -20.64 16.70 -28.09
C ALA A 18 -19.96 18.05 -27.91
N ILE A 19 -20.25 18.73 -26.80
CA ILE A 19 -19.51 19.91 -26.39
C ILE A 19 -18.13 19.40 -25.96
N THR A 20 -17.16 19.40 -26.87
CA THR A 20 -15.75 19.26 -26.51
C THR A 20 -15.36 20.51 -25.74
N ILE A 21 -15.30 20.40 -24.42
CA ILE A 21 -14.69 21.42 -23.56
C ILE A 21 -13.19 21.37 -23.87
N THR A 22 -12.71 22.33 -24.65
CA THR A 22 -11.28 22.49 -24.95
C THR A 22 -10.57 22.90 -23.66
N ALA A 23 -9.38 22.33 -23.43
CA ALA A 23 -8.51 22.82 -22.36
C ALA A 23 -8.21 24.31 -22.57
N ASP A 24 -8.12 25.08 -21.48
CA ASP A 24 -7.68 26.47 -21.59
C ASP A 24 -6.24 26.49 -22.09
N ASP A 25 -6.03 27.11 -23.26
CA ASP A 25 -4.71 27.25 -23.85
C ASP A 25 -3.86 28.22 -23.01
N ILE A 26 -2.65 27.80 -22.70
CA ILE A 26 -1.62 28.55 -22.00
C ILE A 26 -0.69 29.10 -23.06
N PHE A 27 -0.47 30.41 -23.08
CA PHE A 27 0.35 31.06 -24.11
C PHE A 27 1.77 31.36 -23.63
N PRO A 28 2.76 31.40 -24.55
CA PRO A 28 4.09 31.89 -24.26
C PRO A 28 4.05 33.27 -23.57
N GLY A 29 4.92 33.47 -22.58
CA GLY A 29 4.92 34.60 -21.65
C GLY A 29 4.27 34.31 -20.29
N SER A 30 3.52 33.20 -20.16
CA SER A 30 2.90 32.79 -18.90
C SER A 30 3.95 32.33 -17.87
N THR A 31 3.74 32.66 -16.59
CA THR A 31 4.64 32.27 -15.50
C THR A 31 3.87 31.87 -14.24
N LEU A 32 4.29 30.78 -13.60
CA LEU A 32 3.88 30.41 -12.23
C LEU A 32 4.99 30.77 -11.25
N TYR A 33 4.63 31.22 -10.05
CA TYR A 33 5.57 31.63 -9.01
C TYR A 33 5.43 30.74 -7.77
N ALA A 34 6.53 30.24 -7.22
CA ALA A 34 6.53 29.46 -5.98
C ALA A 34 6.01 30.27 -4.78
N SER A 35 6.22 31.59 -4.79
CA SER A 35 5.71 32.52 -3.78
C SER A 35 4.18 32.72 -3.84
N ASN A 36 3.50 32.24 -4.89
CA ASN A 36 2.06 32.40 -5.07
C ASN A 36 1.35 31.04 -5.22
N PRO A 37 0.90 30.43 -4.10
CA PRO A 37 0.28 29.10 -4.12
C PRO A 37 -1.11 29.07 -4.76
N GLN A 38 -1.72 30.22 -5.09
CA GLN A 38 -3.02 30.27 -5.75
C GLN A 38 -2.94 30.16 -7.28
N GLN A 39 -1.75 30.33 -7.85
CA GLN A 39 -1.57 30.20 -9.29
C GLN A 39 -1.46 28.73 -9.70
N SER A 40 -2.22 28.38 -10.74
CA SER A 40 -2.15 27.06 -11.34
C SER A 40 -2.62 27.10 -12.79
N TRP A 41 -2.14 26.15 -13.58
CA TRP A 41 -2.77 25.78 -14.85
C TRP A 41 -3.58 24.51 -14.65
N THR A 42 -4.84 24.50 -15.07
CA THR A 42 -5.78 23.42 -14.73
C THR A 42 -6.28 22.68 -15.95
N SER A 43 -6.51 21.37 -15.82
CA SER A 43 -7.22 20.62 -16.85
C SER A 43 -8.67 21.11 -16.99
N PRO A 44 -9.33 20.93 -18.15
CA PRO A 44 -10.70 21.41 -18.35
C PRO A 44 -11.72 20.83 -17.35
N ASN A 45 -11.54 19.59 -16.89
CA ASN A 45 -12.35 18.99 -15.81
C ASN A 45 -11.90 19.34 -14.38
N ARG A 46 -10.80 20.11 -14.24
CA ARG A 46 -10.17 20.51 -12.98
C ARG A 46 -9.66 19.37 -12.10
N SER A 47 -9.49 18.15 -12.63
CA SER A 47 -8.93 17.03 -11.88
C SER A 47 -7.42 17.10 -11.75
N PHE A 48 -6.74 17.74 -12.70
CA PHE A 48 -5.30 17.96 -12.69
C PHE A 48 -4.96 19.44 -12.60
N THR A 49 -3.92 19.75 -11.83
CA THR A 49 -3.40 21.12 -11.68
C THR A 49 -1.88 21.13 -11.77
N PHE A 50 -1.32 22.00 -12.61
CA PHE A 50 0.10 22.32 -12.64
C PHE A 50 0.34 23.55 -11.78
N SER A 51 1.03 23.37 -10.65
CA SER A 51 1.31 24.42 -9.66
C SER A 51 2.60 24.13 -8.91
N PHE A 52 3.03 25.08 -8.07
CA PHE A 52 4.07 24.80 -7.08
C PHE A 52 3.47 24.06 -5.86
N ILE A 53 4.17 23.04 -5.39
CA ILE A 53 3.86 22.34 -4.13
C ILE A 53 5.05 22.49 -3.18
N GLU A 54 4.77 22.71 -1.90
CA GLU A 54 5.79 22.73 -0.83
C GLU A 54 5.86 21.33 -0.21
N GLN A 55 7.05 20.74 -0.20
CA GLN A 55 7.26 19.38 0.33
C GLN A 55 7.91 19.38 1.72
N SER A 56 8.79 20.34 1.99
CA SER A 56 9.42 20.59 3.29
C SER A 56 9.71 22.08 3.43
N GLU A 57 10.13 22.54 4.61
CA GLU A 57 10.43 23.96 4.85
C GLU A 57 11.28 24.56 3.72
N ASN A 58 10.70 25.53 2.99
CA ASN A 58 11.33 26.25 1.90
C ASN A 58 11.83 25.38 0.72
N THR A 59 11.28 24.17 0.54
CA THR A 59 11.56 23.29 -0.60
C THR A 59 10.29 23.06 -1.41
N PHE A 60 10.31 23.56 -2.64
CA PHE A 60 9.20 23.58 -3.57
C PHE A 60 9.51 22.76 -4.82
N PHE A 61 8.45 22.26 -5.47
CA PHE A 61 8.50 21.63 -6.77
C PHE A 61 7.41 22.19 -7.67
N ALA A 62 7.73 22.47 -8.93
CA ALA A 62 6.71 22.67 -9.96
C ALA A 62 6.17 21.30 -10.37
N ALA A 63 4.91 21.02 -10.06
CA ALA A 63 4.34 19.70 -10.19
C ALA A 63 2.93 19.71 -10.81
N ILE A 64 2.63 18.66 -11.56
CA ILE A 64 1.25 18.33 -11.93
C ILE A 64 0.71 17.43 -10.82
N THR A 65 -0.46 17.80 -10.28
CA THR A 65 -1.10 17.04 -9.20
C THR A 65 -2.49 16.59 -9.60
N TYR A 66 -2.89 15.40 -9.15
CA TYR A 66 -4.27 14.94 -9.15
C TYR A 66 -4.82 15.05 -7.73
N ASN A 67 -5.81 15.91 -7.50
CA ASN A 67 -6.37 16.15 -6.16
C ASN A 67 -5.30 16.40 -5.07
N GLY A 68 -4.24 17.13 -5.41
CA GLY A 68 -3.12 17.44 -4.51
C GLY A 68 -2.05 16.36 -4.39
N ILE A 69 -2.18 15.23 -5.09
CA ILE A 69 -1.18 14.17 -5.15
C ILE A 69 -0.25 14.46 -6.33
N PRO A 70 1.08 14.62 -6.14
CA PRO A 70 2.00 14.84 -7.25
C PRO A 70 2.07 13.60 -8.14
N ILE A 71 1.82 13.78 -9.44
CA ILE A 71 1.93 12.73 -10.46
C ILE A 71 3.03 13.03 -11.49
N TRP A 72 3.60 14.23 -11.46
CA TRP A 72 4.76 14.59 -12.27
C TRP A 72 5.42 15.82 -11.66
N LYS A 73 6.76 15.86 -11.63
CA LYS A 73 7.54 17.01 -11.13
C LYS A 73 8.56 17.46 -12.16
N ALA A 74 8.60 18.75 -12.50
CA ALA A 74 9.62 19.29 -13.40
C ALA A 74 11.03 19.03 -12.83
N GLY A 75 11.85 18.26 -13.54
CA GLY A 75 13.21 17.87 -13.10
C GLY A 75 13.28 16.67 -12.16
N GLY A 76 12.15 16.09 -11.74
CA GLY A 76 12.10 14.92 -10.85
C GLY A 76 12.71 15.16 -9.47
N ASP A 77 12.78 14.10 -8.65
CA ASP A 77 13.42 14.16 -7.33
C ASP A 77 14.86 13.60 -7.38
N PRO A 78 15.87 14.32 -6.84
CA PRO A 78 15.81 15.66 -6.22
C PRO A 78 16.06 16.81 -7.20
N GLY A 79 16.26 16.54 -8.50
CA GLY A 79 16.77 17.52 -9.48
C GLY A 79 15.89 18.77 -9.67
N GLY A 80 14.59 18.62 -9.49
CA GLY A 80 13.59 19.68 -9.57
C GLY A 80 13.37 20.50 -8.30
N ALA A 81 14.09 20.20 -7.21
CA ALA A 81 13.91 20.87 -5.93
C ALA A 81 14.38 22.33 -6.00
N VAL A 82 13.48 23.26 -5.66
CA VAL A 82 13.73 24.70 -5.71
C VAL A 82 13.24 25.39 -4.43
N ASN A 83 13.52 26.68 -4.26
CA ASN A 83 13.07 27.45 -3.09
C ASN A 83 11.87 28.36 -3.42
N SER A 84 11.39 29.11 -2.43
CA SER A 84 10.24 30.03 -2.57
C SER A 84 10.41 31.14 -3.62
N SER A 85 11.62 31.42 -4.10
CA SER A 85 11.89 32.40 -5.17
C SER A 85 11.84 31.81 -6.59
N ALA A 86 11.42 30.56 -6.73
CA ALA A 86 11.41 29.87 -8.00
C ALA A 86 10.23 30.28 -8.89
N GLU A 87 10.47 30.18 -10.20
CA GLU A 87 9.50 30.51 -11.23
C GLU A 87 9.50 29.44 -12.33
N LEU A 88 8.31 29.02 -12.75
CA LEU A 88 8.12 28.20 -13.95
C LEU A 88 7.65 29.11 -15.07
N ARG A 89 8.54 29.38 -16.02
CA ARG A 89 8.32 30.32 -17.12
C ARG A 89 8.07 29.55 -18.42
N PHE A 90 6.96 29.85 -19.08
CA PHE A 90 6.75 29.46 -20.46
C PHE A 90 7.25 30.60 -21.35
N LEU A 91 8.44 30.47 -21.91
CA LEU A 91 9.16 31.54 -22.60
C LEU A 91 8.62 31.78 -24.02
N LEU A 92 8.83 32.98 -24.54
CA LEU A 92 8.41 33.39 -25.90
C LEU A 92 9.11 32.59 -27.01
N ASP A 93 10.25 31.96 -26.73
CA ASP A 93 10.94 31.04 -27.65
C ASP A 93 10.32 29.63 -27.69
N GLY A 94 9.27 29.39 -26.89
CA GLY A 94 8.57 28.12 -26.80
C GLY A 94 9.12 27.17 -25.74
N ASN A 95 10.11 27.57 -24.94
CA ASN A 95 10.73 26.72 -23.92
C ASN A 95 10.01 26.84 -22.57
N LEU A 96 9.68 25.72 -21.94
CA LEU A 96 9.17 25.69 -20.56
C LEU A 96 10.36 25.50 -19.61
N ARG A 97 10.61 26.48 -18.74
CA ARG A 97 11.83 26.54 -17.93
C ARG A 97 11.52 26.79 -16.46
N LEU A 98 12.06 25.94 -15.59
CA LEU A 98 12.06 26.11 -14.15
C LEU A 98 13.36 26.80 -13.74
N VAL A 99 13.25 27.97 -13.10
CA VAL A 99 14.39 28.76 -12.63
C VAL A 99 14.32 29.03 -11.13
N THR A 100 15.48 29.20 -10.50
CA THR A 100 15.59 29.55 -9.07
C THR A 100 16.30 30.88 -8.90
N GLY A 101 15.69 31.76 -8.08
CA GLY A 101 16.27 33.03 -7.69
C GLY A 101 16.28 34.10 -8.79
N PRO A 102 16.65 35.34 -8.43
CA PRO A 102 16.68 36.47 -9.37
C PRO A 102 17.77 36.33 -10.44
N THR A 103 18.75 35.44 -10.23
CA THR A 103 19.83 35.15 -11.19
C THR A 103 19.39 34.25 -12.35
N GLY A 104 18.20 33.63 -12.26
CA GLY A 104 17.63 32.83 -13.36
C GLY A 104 18.36 31.50 -13.63
N ILE A 105 19.04 30.94 -12.62
CA ILE A 105 19.70 29.62 -12.75
C ILE A 105 18.63 28.59 -13.09
N SER A 106 18.85 27.83 -14.17
CA SER A 106 17.90 26.79 -14.60
C SER A 106 18.02 25.57 -13.71
N ALA A 107 16.91 25.18 -13.08
CA ALA A 107 16.79 23.87 -12.42
C ALA A 107 16.37 22.79 -13.42
N TRP A 108 15.48 23.14 -14.36
CA TRP A 108 14.99 22.23 -15.41
C TRP A 108 14.48 23.00 -16.63
N GLN A 109 14.47 22.37 -17.81
CA GLN A 109 13.87 22.92 -19.02
C GLN A 109 13.38 21.83 -19.98
N SER A 110 12.35 22.13 -20.78
CA SER A 110 11.79 21.20 -21.79
C SER A 110 12.64 21.04 -23.04
N ASN A 111 13.65 21.90 -23.25
CA ASN A 111 14.50 21.93 -24.46
C ASN A 111 13.72 22.15 -25.76
N THR A 112 12.61 22.90 -25.71
CA THR A 112 11.74 23.16 -26.87
C THR A 112 11.95 24.53 -27.53
N SER A 113 13.02 25.23 -27.15
CA SER A 113 13.37 26.55 -27.71
C SER A 113 13.51 26.49 -29.24
N GLY A 114 12.79 27.36 -29.94
CA GLY A 114 12.87 27.48 -31.40
C GLY A 114 12.08 26.44 -32.19
N LEU A 115 11.32 25.55 -31.53
CA LEU A 115 10.48 24.54 -32.20
C LEU A 115 9.11 25.07 -32.66
N GLY A 116 8.89 26.39 -32.57
CA GLY A 116 7.65 27.03 -33.01
C GLY A 116 6.44 26.74 -32.12
N ILE A 117 6.66 26.52 -30.82
CA ILE A 117 5.56 26.29 -29.87
C ILE A 117 4.68 27.54 -29.79
N THR A 118 3.38 27.39 -30.02
CA THR A 118 2.39 28.46 -30.02
C THR A 118 1.52 28.48 -28.76
N SER A 119 1.31 27.33 -28.15
CA SER A 119 0.46 27.19 -26.95
C SER A 119 0.85 25.93 -26.17
N ALA A 120 0.30 25.83 -24.96
CA ALA A 120 0.39 24.66 -24.11
C ALA A 120 -0.98 24.35 -23.49
N SER A 121 -1.22 23.11 -23.08
CA SER A 121 -2.46 22.74 -22.39
C SER A 121 -2.25 21.58 -21.43
N LEU A 122 -2.96 21.59 -20.31
CA LEU A 122 -3.08 20.43 -19.42
C LEU A 122 -4.34 19.64 -19.75
N GLU A 123 -4.20 18.39 -20.17
CA GLU A 123 -5.29 17.52 -20.58
C GLU A 123 -5.95 16.81 -19.39
N ASN A 124 -7.17 16.29 -19.58
CA ASN A 124 -7.89 15.53 -18.56
C ASN A 124 -7.26 14.15 -18.24
N SER A 125 -6.30 13.70 -19.04
CA SER A 125 -5.45 12.53 -18.78
C SER A 125 -4.33 12.83 -17.79
N GLY A 126 -4.08 14.11 -17.48
CA GLY A 126 -2.91 14.58 -16.73
C GLY A 126 -1.69 14.86 -17.62
N ASN A 127 -1.82 14.69 -18.94
CA ASN A 127 -0.76 15.02 -19.89
C ASN A 127 -0.68 16.53 -20.10
N PHE A 128 0.49 17.13 -19.84
CA PHE A 128 0.77 18.51 -20.20
C PHE A 128 1.52 18.55 -21.53
N VAL A 129 0.98 19.30 -22.49
CA VAL A 129 1.41 19.29 -23.89
C VAL A 129 1.84 20.67 -24.34
N LEU A 130 3.03 20.78 -24.94
CA LEU A 130 3.47 21.96 -25.70
C LEU A 130 3.15 21.73 -27.18
N LYS A 131 2.45 22.68 -27.80
CA LYS A 131 1.86 22.53 -29.14
C LYS A 131 2.39 23.56 -30.13
N ASN A 132 2.50 23.15 -31.39
CA ASN A 132 2.63 24.02 -32.55
C ASN A 132 1.36 23.85 -33.40
N GLY A 133 0.40 24.76 -33.23
CA GLY A 133 -0.96 24.58 -33.74
C GLY A 133 -1.62 23.34 -33.13
N ASN A 134 -1.96 22.35 -33.97
CA ASN A 134 -2.56 21.08 -33.52
C ASN A 134 -1.54 19.96 -33.27
N LEU A 135 -0.25 20.21 -33.55
CA LEU A 135 0.80 19.21 -33.38
C LEU A 135 1.37 19.26 -31.96
N SER A 136 1.39 18.11 -31.29
CA SER A 136 2.11 17.93 -30.02
C SER A 136 3.60 17.83 -30.31
N ILE A 137 4.41 18.72 -29.70
CA ILE A 137 5.86 18.75 -29.87
C ILE A 137 6.59 18.18 -28.65
N TRP A 138 6.02 18.38 -27.45
CA TRP A 138 6.57 17.88 -26.21
C TRP A 138 5.45 17.56 -25.24
N THR A 139 5.56 16.44 -24.53
CA THR A 139 4.56 16.01 -23.55
C THR A 139 5.22 15.52 -22.25
N THR A 140 4.50 15.63 -21.15
CA THR A 140 4.92 15.00 -19.88
C THR A 140 4.82 13.48 -19.93
N PHE A 141 3.97 12.93 -20.80
CA PHE A 141 3.85 11.48 -20.98
C PHE A 141 5.10 10.87 -21.63
N ASP A 142 5.73 11.59 -22.55
CA ASP A 142 7.01 11.20 -23.19
C ASP A 142 8.23 11.58 -22.33
N ASN A 143 8.01 12.34 -21.24
CA ASN A 143 9.05 12.79 -20.31
C ASN A 143 8.62 12.51 -18.86
N PRO A 144 8.35 11.24 -18.51
CA PRO A 144 7.89 10.89 -17.16
C PRO A 144 8.98 11.15 -16.11
N THR A 145 8.56 11.26 -14.86
CA THR A 145 9.47 11.50 -13.73
C THR A 145 9.49 10.29 -12.81
N ASP A 146 8.44 10.07 -12.03
CA ASP A 146 8.34 8.94 -11.10
C ASP A 146 7.05 8.12 -11.29
N THR A 147 6.14 8.57 -12.15
CA THR A 147 4.76 8.07 -12.23
C THR A 147 4.37 7.69 -13.66
N ILE A 148 3.58 6.63 -13.79
CA ILE A 148 2.86 6.21 -14.99
C ILE A 148 1.37 6.35 -14.75
N LEU A 149 0.72 7.24 -15.50
CA LEU A 149 -0.72 7.48 -15.45
C LEU A 149 -1.50 6.55 -16.37
N PRO A 150 -2.84 6.45 -16.20
CA PRO A 150 -3.70 5.87 -17.23
C PRO A 150 -3.51 6.57 -18.58
N GLU A 151 -3.68 5.82 -19.67
CA GLU A 151 -3.52 6.30 -21.06
C GLU A 151 -2.09 6.67 -21.48
N GLN A 152 -1.14 6.69 -20.55
CA GLN A 152 0.27 6.83 -20.87
C GLN A 152 0.83 5.52 -21.43
N ASN A 153 1.58 5.62 -22.53
CA ASN A 153 2.29 4.50 -23.12
C ASN A 153 3.77 4.57 -22.74
N PHE A 154 4.20 3.74 -21.79
CA PHE A 154 5.58 3.74 -21.29
C PHE A 154 6.41 2.69 -22.06
N THR A 155 7.37 3.14 -22.85
CA THR A 155 8.28 2.28 -23.66
C THR A 155 9.67 2.15 -23.03
N SER A 156 10.54 1.35 -23.65
CA SER A 156 11.95 1.16 -23.27
C SER A 156 12.81 2.44 -23.30
N ASP A 157 12.38 3.49 -23.99
CA ASP A 157 13.09 4.79 -24.03
C ASP A 157 12.85 5.64 -22.78
N HIS A 158 11.85 5.27 -21.98
CA HIS A 158 11.47 5.99 -20.78
C HIS A 158 12.11 5.38 -19.53
N VAL A 159 12.39 6.22 -18.55
CA VAL A 159 12.92 5.82 -17.24
C VAL A 159 12.19 6.60 -16.16
N LEU A 160 11.70 5.91 -15.12
CA LEU A 160 11.25 6.59 -13.90
C LEU A 160 12.41 6.69 -12.93
N THR A 161 12.55 7.81 -12.23
CA THR A 161 13.62 8.06 -11.28
C THR A 161 13.11 8.74 -10.01
N CYS A 162 13.63 8.32 -8.86
CA CYS A 162 13.42 8.99 -7.58
C CYS A 162 14.67 8.78 -6.71
N GLY A 163 15.48 9.82 -6.54
CA GLY A 163 16.75 9.71 -5.82
C GLY A 163 17.71 8.72 -6.50
N PHE A 164 18.16 7.70 -5.77
CA PHE A 164 19.06 6.66 -6.31
C PHE A 164 18.32 5.54 -7.05
N TYR A 165 16.99 5.54 -7.04
CA TYR A 165 16.20 4.46 -7.59
C TYR A 165 15.71 4.79 -8.99
N SER A 166 15.69 3.78 -9.84
CA SER A 166 15.20 3.90 -11.20
C SER A 166 14.40 2.67 -11.62
N PHE A 167 13.40 2.88 -12.46
CA PHE A 167 12.60 1.84 -13.08
C PHE A 167 12.84 1.84 -14.59
N HIS A 168 13.09 0.65 -15.13
CA HIS A 168 13.41 0.42 -16.53
C HIS A 168 12.51 -0.65 -17.12
N LEU A 169 12.08 -0.45 -18.37
CA LEU A 169 11.50 -1.48 -19.22
C LEU A 169 12.58 -2.01 -20.15
N LEU A 170 13.02 -3.23 -19.92
CA LEU A 170 14.09 -3.91 -20.64
C LEU A 170 13.52 -4.97 -21.58
N GLU A 171 14.35 -5.48 -22.48
CA GLU A 171 14.02 -6.65 -23.32
C GLU A 171 13.67 -7.90 -22.47
N SER A 172 14.20 -7.98 -21.25
CA SER A 172 13.95 -9.06 -20.28
C SER A 172 12.71 -8.87 -19.40
N GLY A 173 12.00 -7.74 -19.51
CA GLY A 173 10.84 -7.38 -18.69
C GLY A 173 11.07 -6.09 -17.90
N ILE A 174 10.44 -5.97 -16.72
CA ILE A 174 10.63 -4.78 -15.87
C ILE A 174 11.76 -4.99 -14.87
N ALA A 175 12.51 -3.92 -14.59
CA ALA A 175 13.60 -3.91 -13.62
C ALA A 175 13.57 -2.67 -12.74
N LEU A 176 13.84 -2.84 -11.44
CA LEU A 176 14.18 -1.77 -10.52
C LEU A 176 15.67 -1.79 -10.23
N ARG A 177 16.30 -0.62 -10.34
CA ARG A 177 17.74 -0.46 -10.20
C ARG A 177 18.10 0.61 -9.19
N TRP A 178 19.11 0.32 -8.38
CA TRP A 178 19.77 1.28 -7.51
C TRP A 178 21.02 1.83 -8.20
N ASN A 179 21.17 3.15 -8.15
CA ASN A 179 22.23 3.91 -8.81
C ASN A 179 22.40 3.55 -10.31
N ASN A 180 21.27 3.32 -11.01
CA ASN A 180 21.16 2.92 -12.42
C ASN A 180 21.86 1.61 -12.85
N SER A 181 22.69 1.00 -12.01
CA SER A 181 23.49 -0.18 -12.37
C SER A 181 23.06 -1.44 -11.62
N ILE A 182 22.59 -1.31 -10.39
CA ILE A 182 22.37 -2.44 -9.51
C ILE A 182 20.91 -2.87 -9.58
N GLU A 183 20.61 -3.94 -10.30
CA GLU A 183 19.27 -4.53 -10.36
C GLU A 183 18.98 -5.33 -9.08
N TYR A 184 17.94 -4.94 -8.35
CA TYR A 184 17.51 -5.62 -7.11
C TYR A 184 16.11 -6.23 -7.21
N TYR A 185 15.39 -5.93 -8.29
CA TYR A 185 14.12 -6.53 -8.61
C TYR A 185 14.00 -6.60 -10.12
N SER A 186 13.64 -7.77 -10.63
CA SER A 186 13.19 -7.93 -12.00
C SER A 186 12.06 -8.93 -12.07
N SER A 187 11.13 -8.70 -13.00
CA SER A 187 9.94 -9.54 -13.15
C SER A 187 10.14 -10.66 -14.17
N SER A 188 11.33 -11.23 -14.31
CA SER A 188 11.63 -12.27 -15.30
C SER A 188 10.91 -13.62 -15.03
N GLY A 189 9.78 -13.63 -14.33
CA GLY A 189 9.12 -14.85 -13.86
C GLY A 189 7.71 -14.69 -13.29
N PHE A 190 6.79 -14.01 -13.98
CA PHE A 190 5.36 -14.25 -13.74
C PHE A 190 4.88 -15.39 -14.65
N ASN A 191 4.79 -16.61 -14.10
CA ASN A 191 4.27 -17.84 -14.72
C ASN A 191 4.90 -18.34 -16.03
N THR A 192 5.86 -17.62 -16.63
CA THR A 192 6.67 -18.11 -17.74
C THR A 192 8.02 -18.54 -17.19
N THR A 193 8.34 -19.84 -17.30
CA THR A 193 9.63 -20.43 -16.90
C THR A 193 10.80 -20.02 -17.80
N GLY A 194 10.71 -18.85 -18.47
CA GLY A 194 11.66 -18.39 -19.47
C GLY A 194 11.88 -16.89 -19.36
N THR A 195 13.10 -16.47 -19.69
CA THR A 195 13.47 -15.08 -19.92
C THR A 195 12.59 -14.52 -21.03
N LEU A 196 11.88 -13.43 -20.76
CA LEU A 196 11.18 -12.68 -21.81
C LEU A 196 12.24 -12.15 -22.79
N ASN A 197 11.96 -12.23 -24.08
CA ASN A 197 12.78 -11.63 -25.13
C ASN A 197 11.88 -10.71 -25.95
N LEU A 198 11.69 -9.52 -25.41
CA LEU A 198 10.75 -8.50 -25.92
C LEU A 198 11.43 -7.69 -27.02
N THR A 199 10.71 -7.35 -28.08
CA THR A 199 11.28 -6.63 -29.23
C THR A 199 10.88 -5.16 -29.28
N SER A 200 9.70 -4.83 -28.78
CA SER A 200 9.17 -3.46 -28.73
C SER A 200 8.16 -3.37 -27.59
N PRO A 201 8.61 -3.52 -26.33
CA PRO A 201 7.70 -3.61 -25.21
C PRO A 201 7.12 -2.24 -24.86
N SER A 202 5.86 -2.25 -24.44
CA SER A 202 5.20 -1.07 -23.89
C SER A 202 4.35 -1.42 -22.67
N LEU A 203 4.27 -0.49 -21.73
CA LEU A 203 3.56 -0.63 -20.47
C LEU A 203 2.40 0.34 -20.42
N VAL A 204 1.23 -0.15 -20.02
CA VAL A 204 0.02 0.66 -19.87
C VAL A 204 -0.65 0.33 -18.55
N MET A 205 -0.98 1.38 -17.80
CA MET A 205 -1.86 1.28 -16.63
C MET A 205 -3.31 1.43 -17.08
N GLN A 206 -4.10 0.38 -16.92
CA GLN A 206 -5.53 0.46 -17.22
C GLN A 206 -6.31 1.14 -16.07
N PRO A 207 -7.36 1.92 -16.38
CA PRO A 207 -8.23 2.55 -15.36
C PRO A 207 -8.85 1.54 -14.38
N VAL A 208 -9.09 0.31 -14.85
CA VAL A 208 -9.61 -0.79 -14.03
C VAL A 208 -8.65 -1.27 -12.95
N GLY A 209 -7.35 -0.95 -13.03
CA GLY A 209 -6.34 -1.38 -12.05
C GLY A 209 -5.47 -2.55 -12.51
N ILE A 210 -5.32 -2.76 -13.82
CA ILE A 210 -4.35 -3.73 -14.36
C ILE A 210 -3.17 -2.98 -14.97
N PHE A 211 -1.97 -3.34 -14.54
CA PHE A 211 -0.74 -2.92 -15.19
C PHE A 211 -0.32 -3.99 -16.19
N MET A 212 -0.31 -3.65 -17.48
CA MET A 212 -0.07 -4.59 -18.56
C MET A 212 1.15 -4.23 -19.38
N LEU A 213 1.84 -5.26 -19.84
CA LEU A 213 2.92 -5.19 -20.81
C LEU A 213 2.39 -5.70 -22.15
N PHE A 214 2.65 -4.95 -23.21
CA PHE A 214 2.36 -5.30 -24.59
C PHE A 214 3.65 -5.50 -25.34
N ASP A 215 3.74 -6.55 -26.15
CA ASP A 215 4.86 -6.76 -27.04
C ASP A 215 4.46 -7.71 -28.19
N PRO A 216 4.85 -7.43 -29.44
CA PRO A 216 4.51 -8.28 -30.59
C PRO A 216 5.07 -9.70 -30.53
N SER A 217 6.15 -9.94 -29.78
CA SER A 217 6.80 -11.25 -29.64
C SER A 217 6.05 -12.20 -28.71
N LEU A 218 5.12 -11.67 -27.90
CA LEU A 218 4.30 -12.47 -26.98
C LEU A 218 3.19 -13.20 -27.73
N SER A 219 2.95 -14.47 -27.37
CA SER A 219 1.91 -15.30 -28.02
C SER A 219 0.49 -14.73 -27.91
N THR A 220 0.20 -13.99 -26.83
CA THR A 220 -1.05 -13.27 -26.61
C THR A 220 -0.96 -11.79 -26.98
N GLY A 221 0.20 -11.29 -27.40
CA GLY A 221 0.52 -9.87 -27.61
C GLY A 221 0.60 -9.03 -26.34
N GLN A 222 0.24 -9.60 -25.17
CA GLN A 222 0.19 -8.90 -23.89
C GLN A 222 0.36 -9.85 -22.70
N VAL A 223 0.90 -9.33 -21.60
CA VAL A 223 1.06 -10.01 -20.30
C VAL A 223 0.64 -9.07 -19.18
N ILE A 224 0.00 -9.61 -18.15
CA ILE A 224 -0.37 -8.85 -16.96
C ILE A 224 0.81 -8.83 -15.99
N MET A 225 1.34 -7.63 -15.75
CA MET A 225 2.46 -7.42 -14.84
C MET A 225 2.00 -7.36 -13.38
N ALA A 226 0.91 -6.65 -13.13
CA ALA A 226 0.34 -6.52 -11.80
C ALA A 226 -1.16 -6.24 -11.86
N ARG A 227 -1.86 -6.59 -10.79
CA ARG A 227 -3.25 -6.19 -10.54
C ARG A 227 -3.31 -5.46 -9.21
N SER A 228 -4.01 -4.34 -9.17
CA SER A 228 -4.36 -3.69 -7.93
C SER A 228 -5.34 -4.57 -7.14
N ASN A 229 -5.27 -4.53 -5.81
CA ASN A 229 -6.20 -5.28 -4.93
C ASN A 229 -7.67 -4.87 -5.12
N ASP A 230 -7.92 -3.68 -5.63
CA ASP A 230 -9.24 -3.14 -5.99
C ASP A 230 -9.49 -3.19 -7.51
N TYR A 231 -8.83 -4.10 -8.24
CA TYR A 231 -9.04 -4.27 -9.68
C TYR A 231 -10.52 -4.57 -10.00
N GLY A 232 -11.04 -3.94 -11.05
CA GLY A 232 -12.43 -4.07 -11.48
C GLY A 232 -13.39 -3.08 -10.79
N GLU A 233 -12.97 -2.47 -9.68
CA GLU A 233 -13.67 -1.32 -9.11
C GLU A 233 -13.32 -0.07 -9.93
N VAL A 234 -14.26 0.35 -10.78
CA VAL A 234 -14.14 1.59 -11.57
C VAL A 234 -15.13 2.60 -11.01
N SER A 235 -14.59 3.71 -10.50
CA SER A 235 -15.38 4.89 -10.15
C SER A 235 -14.92 6.05 -11.02
N THR A 236 -15.83 6.96 -11.38
CA THR A 236 -15.52 8.13 -12.21
C THR A 236 -14.51 9.07 -11.55
N ASN A 237 -14.36 9.00 -10.23
CA ASN A 237 -13.50 9.89 -9.45
C ASN A 237 -12.29 9.15 -8.85
N THR A 238 -12.02 7.93 -9.31
CA THR A 238 -10.85 7.16 -8.89
C THR A 238 -9.82 7.15 -9.99
N ILE A 239 -8.63 7.65 -9.72
CA ILE A 239 -7.47 7.40 -10.56
C ILE A 239 -6.63 6.27 -9.95
N LYS A 240 -6.12 5.40 -10.81
CA LYS A 240 -5.12 4.39 -10.44
C LYS A 240 -3.88 4.63 -11.27
N PHE A 241 -2.74 4.75 -10.61
CA PHE A 241 -1.47 5.05 -11.27
C PHE A 241 -0.35 4.23 -10.65
N VAL A 242 0.73 4.04 -11.39
CA VAL A 242 1.93 3.37 -10.91
C VAL A 242 2.96 4.42 -10.57
N GLN A 243 3.58 4.36 -9.40
CA GLN A 243 4.62 5.32 -9.01
C GLN A 243 5.81 4.59 -8.39
N LEU A 244 7.01 5.04 -8.75
CA LEU A 244 8.27 4.69 -8.11
C LEU A 244 8.49 5.62 -6.92
N GLY A 245 8.44 5.09 -5.71
CA GLY A 245 8.75 5.86 -4.52
C GLY A 245 10.26 6.11 -4.38
N CYS A 246 10.64 7.22 -3.74
CA CYS A 246 12.02 7.48 -3.28
C CYS A 246 12.47 6.54 -2.15
N ASP A 247 11.65 5.56 -1.78
CA ASP A 247 12.00 4.40 -0.97
C ASP A 247 12.41 3.19 -1.83
N GLY A 248 12.47 3.33 -3.16
CA GLY A 248 12.90 2.31 -4.09
C GLY A 248 11.86 1.24 -4.39
N ASN A 249 10.61 1.42 -3.96
CA ASN A 249 9.56 0.47 -4.28
C ASN A 249 8.60 1.05 -5.31
N MET A 250 8.13 0.19 -6.21
CA MET A 250 7.13 0.55 -7.20
C MET A 250 5.76 0.09 -6.72
N ARG A 251 4.78 0.98 -6.76
CA ARG A 251 3.44 0.71 -6.21
C ARG A 251 2.34 1.15 -7.16
N ILE A 252 1.22 0.43 -7.12
CA ILE A 252 -0.03 0.92 -7.69
C ILE A 252 -0.78 1.64 -6.58
N TYR A 253 -1.08 2.91 -6.80
CA TYR A 253 -1.92 3.72 -5.93
C TYR A 253 -3.34 3.81 -6.49
N SER A 254 -4.30 3.90 -5.58
CA SER A 254 -5.71 4.19 -5.88
C SER A 254 -6.10 5.42 -5.06
N SER A 255 -6.58 6.45 -5.75
CA SER A 255 -6.96 7.74 -5.14
C SER A 255 -8.44 8.01 -5.39
N SER A 256 -9.27 7.94 -4.36
CA SER A 256 -10.72 8.09 -4.44
C SER A 256 -11.17 9.55 -4.22
N GLY A 257 -10.98 10.45 -5.20
CA GLY A 257 -11.53 11.83 -5.25
C GLY A 257 -11.27 12.79 -4.06
N ILE A 258 -10.80 12.30 -2.93
CA ILE A 258 -10.55 13.03 -1.68
C ILE A 258 -9.13 13.56 -1.74
N ARG A 259 -8.98 14.86 -1.47
CA ARG A 259 -7.70 15.55 -1.59
C ARG A 259 -6.61 14.87 -0.75
N GLY A 260 -5.49 14.53 -1.38
CA GLY A 260 -4.29 13.99 -0.73
C GLY A 260 -4.41 12.56 -0.19
N ASN A 261 -5.52 11.85 -0.39
CA ASN A 261 -5.67 10.48 0.10
C ASN A 261 -5.36 9.46 -1.01
N VAL A 262 -4.25 8.74 -0.84
CA VAL A 262 -3.85 7.62 -1.69
C VAL A 262 -3.78 6.33 -0.88
N ILE A 263 -4.22 5.23 -1.48
CA ILE A 263 -4.12 3.90 -0.89
C ILE A 263 -3.23 3.05 -1.78
N VAL A 264 -2.22 2.41 -1.19
CA VAL A 264 -1.39 1.42 -1.87
C VAL A 264 -2.23 0.16 -2.12
N ARG A 265 -2.32 -0.27 -3.38
CA ARG A 265 -3.09 -1.45 -3.80
C ARG A 265 -2.25 -2.57 -4.37
N TRP A 266 -0.98 -2.30 -4.66
CA TRP A 266 0.01 -3.30 -5.04
C TRP A 266 1.41 -2.73 -4.77
N THR A 267 2.37 -3.61 -4.51
CA THR A 267 3.79 -3.27 -4.30
C THR A 267 4.67 -4.30 -5.01
N ALA A 268 5.73 -3.85 -5.67
CA ALA A 268 6.65 -4.72 -6.40
C ALA A 268 7.45 -5.60 -5.44
N VAL A 269 8.10 -4.97 -4.45
CA VAL A 269 8.82 -5.67 -3.38
C VAL A 269 7.91 -5.72 -2.15
N SER A 270 7.54 -6.92 -1.71
CA SER A 270 6.56 -7.10 -0.62
C SER A 270 7.10 -6.68 0.75
N ASP A 271 8.37 -6.96 1.02
CA ASP A 271 9.06 -6.54 2.23
C ASP A 271 9.96 -5.35 1.89
N GLN A 272 9.74 -4.21 2.53
CA GLN A 272 10.45 -2.97 2.22
C GLN A 272 11.93 -3.08 2.61
N CYS A 273 12.30 -3.91 3.60
CA CYS A 273 13.69 -4.14 3.95
C CYS A 273 14.46 -4.97 2.92
N ASN A 274 13.77 -5.62 1.96
CA ASN A 274 14.42 -6.27 0.83
C ASN A 274 14.75 -5.31 -0.32
N VAL A 275 14.30 -4.05 -0.26
CA VAL A 275 14.71 -3.04 -1.24
C VAL A 275 16.18 -2.69 -1.01
N PHE A 276 17.00 -2.92 -2.03
CA PHE A 276 18.44 -2.72 -1.92
C PHE A 276 18.79 -1.26 -1.64
N GLY A 277 19.55 -1.03 -0.58
CA GLY A 277 19.99 0.32 -0.20
C GLY A 277 18.93 1.18 0.49
N TYR A 278 17.81 0.60 0.95
CA TYR A 278 16.75 1.34 1.66
C TYR A 278 17.28 2.11 2.88
N CYS A 279 18.18 1.50 3.66
CA CYS A 279 18.84 2.14 4.81
C CYS A 279 20.22 2.72 4.51
N GLY A 280 20.59 2.84 3.22
CA GLY A 280 21.90 3.35 2.82
C GLY A 280 23.06 2.44 3.23
N ASN A 281 24.28 2.95 3.07
CA ASN A 281 25.48 2.18 3.37
C ASN A 281 25.63 1.98 4.88
N LEU A 282 26.01 0.78 5.31
CA LEU A 282 26.15 0.34 6.70
C LEU A 282 24.89 0.56 7.54
N GLY A 283 23.72 0.73 6.94
CA GLY A 283 22.44 0.80 7.65
C GLY A 283 21.78 -0.57 7.76
N ILE A 284 21.08 -0.80 8.87
CA ILE A 284 20.28 -2.00 9.14
C ILE A 284 18.81 -1.63 9.11
N CYS A 285 18.05 -2.28 8.25
CA CYS A 285 16.61 -2.18 8.17
C CYS A 285 15.96 -3.15 9.15
N LYS A 286 14.98 -2.69 9.92
CA LYS A 286 14.19 -3.54 10.82
C LYS A 286 12.77 -3.03 10.96
N TYR A 287 11.89 -3.90 11.45
CA TYR A 287 10.52 -3.52 11.81
C TYR A 287 10.38 -3.47 13.34
N ASP A 288 9.85 -2.36 13.84
CA ASP A 288 9.43 -2.25 15.23
C ASP A 288 8.04 -2.90 15.40
N GLU A 289 7.76 -3.52 16.56
CA GLU A 289 6.52 -4.30 16.79
C GLU A 289 5.21 -3.53 16.52
N ILE A 290 5.26 -2.20 16.54
CA ILE A 290 4.11 -1.29 16.44
C ILE A 290 4.08 -0.60 15.06
N SER A 291 5.19 -0.62 14.32
CA SER A 291 5.35 0.18 13.10
C SER A 291 5.02 -0.61 11.84
N VAL A 292 4.23 0.00 10.96
CA VAL A 292 3.98 -0.54 9.60
C VAL A 292 5.15 -0.26 8.66
N ASN A 293 5.91 0.82 8.91
CA ASN A 293 7.06 1.20 8.10
C ASN A 293 8.35 0.74 8.79
N PRO A 294 9.35 0.24 8.05
CA PRO A 294 10.62 -0.13 8.65
C PRO A 294 11.40 1.11 9.12
N SER A 295 12.24 0.90 10.12
CA SER A 295 13.21 1.87 10.62
C SER A 295 14.63 1.49 10.18
N CYS A 296 15.50 2.50 10.10
CA CYS A 296 16.90 2.34 9.74
C CYS A 296 17.78 2.73 10.92
N GLU A 297 18.72 1.86 11.28
CA GLU A 297 19.65 2.10 12.39
C GLU A 297 21.08 1.71 12.00
N CYS A 298 22.05 2.30 12.70
CA CYS A 298 23.44 1.89 12.57
C CYS A 298 23.70 0.59 13.35
N PRO A 299 24.61 -0.29 12.90
CA PRO A 299 24.85 -1.60 13.50
C PRO A 299 25.27 -1.56 14.96
N SER A 300 25.95 -0.49 15.37
CA SER A 300 26.46 -0.28 16.73
C SER A 300 26.91 1.17 16.93
N ALA A 301 27.32 1.52 18.14
CA ALA A 301 27.88 2.83 18.47
C ALA A 301 29.30 3.04 17.92
N ASN A 302 29.89 2.07 17.22
CA ASN A 302 31.10 2.27 16.40
C ASN A 302 30.81 3.05 15.10
N PHE A 303 29.54 3.36 14.82
CA PHE A 303 29.08 4.06 13.62
C PHE A 303 28.28 5.30 13.99
N ASP A 304 28.32 6.31 13.13
CA ASP A 304 27.45 7.49 13.19
C ASP A 304 26.52 7.53 11.98
N PRO A 305 25.27 7.99 12.14
CA PRO A 305 24.41 8.26 11.00
C PRO A 305 25.03 9.35 10.10
N ILE A 306 24.87 9.21 8.80
CA ILE A 306 25.31 10.22 7.82
C ILE A 306 24.48 11.51 7.99
N ASP A 307 23.18 11.34 8.21
CA ASP A 307 22.24 12.42 8.52
C ASP A 307 21.41 12.02 9.76
N PRO A 308 21.51 12.76 10.88
CA PRO A 308 20.71 12.50 12.08
C PRO A 308 19.19 12.61 11.86
N ASN A 309 18.74 13.36 10.84
CA ASN A 309 17.32 13.55 10.54
C ASN A 309 16.79 12.53 9.53
N ASP A 310 17.66 11.93 8.71
CA ASP A 310 17.31 10.93 7.70
C ASP A 310 18.23 9.70 7.79
N HIS A 311 17.83 8.75 8.63
CA HIS A 311 18.58 7.52 8.87
C HIS A 311 18.67 6.61 7.62
N ARG A 312 17.88 6.87 6.57
CA ARG A 312 17.98 6.14 5.28
C ARG A 312 19.21 6.54 4.48
N ARG A 313 19.89 7.63 4.84
CA ARG A 313 21.18 8.03 4.26
C ARG A 313 22.30 7.05 4.62
N GLY A 314 22.09 6.20 5.61
CA GLY A 314 23.04 5.21 6.10
C GLY A 314 23.97 5.75 7.17
N CYS A 315 25.05 5.01 7.39
CA CYS A 315 25.98 5.19 8.47
C CYS A 315 27.42 5.26 7.96
N ARG A 316 28.26 5.94 8.72
CA ARG A 316 29.71 5.95 8.53
C ARG A 316 30.39 5.38 9.77
N ARG A 317 31.53 4.73 9.58
CA ARG A 317 32.36 4.32 10.71
C ARG A 317 32.92 5.57 11.40
N ARG A 318 32.99 5.54 12.73
CA ARG A 318 33.67 6.59 13.51
C ARG A 318 35.17 6.62 13.24
N GLU A 319 35.75 5.43 13.14
CA GLU A 319 37.17 5.23 12.86
C GLU A 319 37.36 4.38 11.61
N ASP A 320 38.37 4.72 10.82
CA ASP A 320 38.76 3.93 9.65
C ASP A 320 39.44 2.63 10.11
N ILE A 321 38.92 1.49 9.66
CA ILE A 321 39.42 0.15 9.97
C ILE A 321 40.87 -0.08 9.54
N ARG A 322 41.43 0.77 8.68
CA ARG A 322 42.86 0.72 8.28
C ARG A 322 43.81 1.28 9.34
N ASN A 323 43.28 2.07 10.29
CA ASN A 323 44.08 2.83 11.25
C ASN A 323 44.02 2.25 12.68
N CYS A 324 43.42 1.08 12.85
CA CYS A 324 43.14 0.51 14.17
C CYS A 324 43.28 -1.01 14.16
N GLN A 325 43.31 -1.60 15.36
CA GLN A 325 43.15 -3.05 15.50
C GLN A 325 41.70 -3.42 15.26
N THR A 326 41.46 -4.24 14.23
CA THR A 326 40.12 -4.63 13.81
C THR A 326 39.61 -5.86 14.55
N THR A 327 38.29 -5.92 14.72
CA THR A 327 37.55 -7.08 15.21
C THR A 327 36.22 -7.18 14.44
N MET A 328 35.54 -8.31 14.58
CA MET A 328 34.21 -8.49 13.98
C MET A 328 33.12 -8.22 15.03
N LEU A 329 32.22 -7.29 14.72
CA LEU A 329 30.96 -7.11 15.44
C LEU A 329 29.95 -8.15 14.95
N SER A 330 29.39 -8.93 15.87
CA SER A 330 28.34 -9.92 15.58
C SER A 330 26.95 -9.29 15.62
N LEU A 331 26.15 -9.53 14.58
CA LEU A 331 24.77 -9.10 14.43
C LEU A 331 23.90 -10.35 14.23
N ASN A 332 23.20 -10.75 15.28
CA ASN A 332 22.32 -11.90 15.25
C ASN A 332 21.05 -11.58 14.45
N ASN A 333 20.42 -12.61 13.88
CA ASN A 333 19.16 -12.48 13.14
C ASN A 333 19.21 -11.40 12.04
N THR A 334 20.40 -11.20 11.47
CA THR A 334 20.69 -10.13 10.51
C THR A 334 21.27 -10.75 9.25
N LEU A 335 20.84 -10.24 8.10
CA LEU A 335 21.31 -10.59 6.77
C LEU A 335 21.81 -9.34 6.04
N PHE A 336 23.10 -9.28 5.69
CA PHE A 336 23.54 -8.30 4.71
C PHE A 336 23.08 -8.66 3.31
N ILE A 337 22.26 -7.80 2.72
CA ILE A 337 21.59 -8.00 1.44
C ILE A 337 22.66 -8.21 0.35
N THR A 338 22.57 -9.35 -0.34
CA THR A 338 23.36 -9.72 -1.52
C THR A 338 22.62 -9.30 -2.80
N LEU A 339 23.39 -8.94 -3.83
CA LEU A 339 22.84 -8.66 -5.14
C LEU A 339 22.80 -9.95 -5.94
N TYR A 340 21.71 -10.19 -6.67
CA TYR A 340 21.60 -11.35 -7.55
C TYR A 340 21.57 -10.89 -9.02
N PRO A 341 22.37 -11.48 -9.93
CA PRO A 341 23.34 -12.54 -9.69
C PRO A 341 24.66 -11.98 -9.12
N ASP A 342 25.13 -12.61 -8.04
CA ASP A 342 26.29 -12.19 -7.29
C ASP A 342 27.57 -12.63 -8.01
N THR A 343 28.08 -11.79 -8.91
CA THR A 343 29.44 -11.95 -9.44
C THR A 343 30.50 -11.37 -8.48
N LEU A 344 30.08 -10.78 -7.35
CA LEU A 344 30.90 -9.93 -6.48
C LEU A 344 30.94 -10.34 -5.00
N SER A 345 30.13 -11.31 -4.56
CA SER A 345 30.32 -11.99 -3.27
C SER A 345 30.98 -13.35 -3.48
N ASP A 346 32.08 -13.56 -2.76
CA ASP A 346 32.72 -14.86 -2.71
C ASP A 346 31.86 -15.76 -1.79
N LEU A 347 31.14 -16.67 -2.43
CA LEU A 347 30.41 -17.73 -1.77
C LEU A 347 31.42 -18.78 -1.28
N ILE A 348 31.50 -18.99 0.04
CA ILE A 348 32.32 -20.05 0.62
C ILE A 348 31.47 -20.93 1.54
N THR A 349 31.85 -22.20 1.68
CA THR A 349 31.28 -23.10 2.68
C THR A 349 32.13 -23.04 3.95
N ALA A 350 31.56 -22.52 5.03
CA ALA A 350 32.25 -22.34 6.30
C ALA A 350 31.26 -22.36 7.47
N ASN A 351 31.71 -22.82 8.64
CA ASN A 351 30.93 -22.65 9.87
C ASN A 351 30.94 -21.17 10.30
N ILE A 352 30.06 -20.81 11.24
CA ILE A 352 29.89 -19.43 11.71
C ILE A 352 31.18 -18.78 12.21
N ALA A 353 32.02 -19.53 12.94
CA ALA A 353 33.28 -19.02 13.47
C ALA A 353 34.31 -18.78 12.35
N ALA A 354 34.41 -19.73 11.41
CA ALA A 354 35.28 -19.62 10.24
C ALA A 354 34.84 -18.49 9.30
N CYS A 355 33.53 -18.28 9.11
CA CYS A 355 32.99 -17.19 8.30
C CYS A 355 33.39 -15.81 8.84
N SER A 356 33.37 -15.64 10.16
CA SER A 356 33.83 -14.42 10.83
C SER A 356 35.35 -14.28 10.76
N ALA A 357 36.10 -15.35 11.08
CA ALA A 357 37.57 -15.33 11.11
C ALA A 357 38.18 -15.09 9.72
N ASN A 358 37.65 -15.71 8.67
CA ASN A 358 38.13 -15.52 7.30
C ASN A 358 37.95 -14.06 6.86
N CYS A 359 36.82 -13.43 7.19
CA CYS A 359 36.60 -12.00 6.88
C CYS A 359 37.51 -11.09 7.69
N LEU A 360 37.78 -11.44 8.96
CA LEU A 360 38.71 -10.68 9.79
C LEU A 360 40.13 -10.67 9.17
N GLN A 361 40.58 -11.83 8.67
CA GLN A 361 41.91 -12.00 8.08
C GLN A 361 42.03 -11.42 6.67
N ASP A 362 40.97 -11.44 5.86
CA ASP A 362 40.94 -10.84 4.52
C ASP A 362 40.88 -9.31 4.62
N THR A 363 41.91 -8.62 4.13
CA THR A 363 42.01 -7.15 4.14
C THR A 363 40.97 -6.46 3.27
N SER A 364 40.45 -7.15 2.25
CA SER A 364 39.42 -6.63 1.36
C SER A 364 38.01 -6.87 1.91
N CYS A 365 37.84 -7.83 2.83
CA CYS A 365 36.54 -8.11 3.43
C CYS A 365 36.17 -7.05 4.47
N VAL A 366 34.99 -6.45 4.32
CA VAL A 366 34.43 -5.46 5.26
C VAL A 366 33.31 -6.02 6.12
N ALA A 367 32.65 -7.08 5.64
CA ALA A 367 31.56 -7.76 6.32
C ALA A 367 31.39 -9.19 5.79
N SER A 368 30.75 -10.06 6.57
CA SER A 368 30.35 -11.40 6.12
C SER A 368 28.99 -11.79 6.69
N THR A 369 28.30 -12.73 6.04
CA THR A 369 27.04 -13.29 6.54
C THR A 369 27.10 -14.81 6.52
N SER A 370 26.88 -15.45 7.66
CA SER A 370 26.72 -16.89 7.77
C SER A 370 25.24 -17.25 7.78
N LEU A 371 24.81 -18.15 6.89
CA LEU A 371 23.47 -18.73 6.94
C LEU A 371 23.47 -19.91 7.93
N ALA A 372 22.59 -19.87 8.94
CA ALA A 372 22.39 -20.99 9.87
C ALA A 372 21.14 -21.83 9.49
N ASP A 373 20.93 -22.04 8.19
CA ASP A 373 19.86 -22.86 7.62
C ASP A 373 20.30 -24.32 7.33
N GLY A 374 21.52 -24.67 7.72
CA GLY A 374 22.13 -25.99 7.49
C GLY A 374 22.94 -26.09 6.19
N SER A 375 22.90 -25.08 5.32
CA SER A 375 23.70 -25.06 4.08
C SER A 375 25.20 -24.89 4.32
N GLY A 376 25.57 -24.26 5.45
CA GLY A 376 26.96 -23.87 5.74
C GLY A 376 27.48 -22.75 4.84
N VAL A 377 26.59 -22.03 4.17
CA VAL A 377 26.93 -20.93 3.26
C VAL A 377 27.37 -19.69 4.05
N CYS A 378 28.50 -19.12 3.64
CA CYS A 378 29.02 -17.85 4.11
C CYS A 378 29.24 -16.90 2.92
N TYR A 379 28.63 -15.72 2.99
CA TYR A 379 28.83 -14.65 2.03
C TYR A 379 29.91 -13.70 2.53
N MET A 380 30.97 -13.52 1.75
CA MET A 380 32.02 -12.53 2.04
C MET A 380 31.74 -11.24 1.26
N LYS A 381 31.72 -10.10 1.95
CA LYS A 381 31.47 -8.78 1.36
C LYS A 381 32.77 -8.00 1.25
N ARG A 382 33.24 -7.82 0.02
CA ARG A 382 34.43 -7.02 -0.31
C ARG A 382 34.12 -5.61 -0.81
N LEU A 383 32.84 -5.34 -1.15
CA LEU A 383 32.38 -4.02 -1.55
C LEU A 383 32.21 -3.08 -0.36
N GLY A 384 32.50 -1.80 -0.57
CA GLY A 384 32.31 -0.76 0.44
C GLY A 384 30.85 -0.45 0.76
N PHE A 385 29.88 -0.93 -0.04
CA PHE A 385 28.45 -0.78 0.20
C PHE A 385 27.86 -2.04 0.84
N VAL A 386 27.38 -1.92 2.07
CA VAL A 386 26.79 -3.01 2.85
C VAL A 386 25.47 -2.53 3.45
N SER A 387 24.34 -3.13 3.08
CA SER A 387 23.03 -2.83 3.70
C SER A 387 22.51 -4.11 4.36
N GLY A 388 21.92 -3.99 5.55
CA GLY A 388 21.42 -5.11 6.33
C GLY A 388 19.91 -5.12 6.47
N TYR A 389 19.37 -6.30 6.71
CA TYR A 389 18.01 -6.55 7.18
C TYR A 389 18.08 -7.39 8.45
N GLU A 390 17.49 -6.89 9.53
CA GLU A 390 17.32 -7.60 10.80
C GLU A 390 15.85 -8.01 10.98
N SER A 391 15.63 -9.29 11.28
CA SER A 391 14.31 -9.82 11.59
C SER A 391 14.42 -11.05 12.50
N PRO A 392 13.54 -11.18 13.52
CA PRO A 392 13.55 -12.33 14.43
C PRO A 392 13.40 -13.69 13.74
N THR A 393 12.89 -13.72 12.50
CA THR A 393 12.71 -14.96 11.72
C THR A 393 13.98 -15.38 10.96
N LEU A 394 14.97 -14.50 10.82
CA LEU A 394 16.21 -14.80 10.14
C LEU A 394 17.10 -15.67 11.05
N THR A 395 17.57 -16.80 10.53
CA THR A 395 18.57 -17.62 11.21
C THR A 395 20.00 -17.18 10.91
N SER A 396 20.18 -16.25 9.97
CA SER A 396 21.50 -15.76 9.58
C SER A 396 22.14 -14.91 10.68
N THR A 397 23.46 -15.00 10.78
CA THR A 397 24.27 -14.10 11.59
C THR A 397 25.23 -13.36 10.69
N SER A 398 25.19 -12.03 10.77
CA SER A 398 26.05 -11.14 10.00
C SER A 398 27.18 -10.61 10.88
N PHE A 399 28.32 -10.34 10.27
CA PHE A 399 29.52 -9.83 10.93
C PHE A 399 30.04 -8.60 10.18
N VAL A 400 30.34 -7.51 10.88
CA VAL A 400 30.93 -6.31 10.27
C VAL A 400 32.24 -5.94 10.96
N LYS A 401 33.26 -5.62 10.16
CA LYS A 401 34.58 -5.23 10.65
C LYS A 401 34.55 -3.83 11.26
N VAL A 402 35.00 -3.72 12.50
CA VAL A 402 35.05 -2.48 13.32
C VAL A 402 36.38 -2.37 14.07
N CYS A 403 36.71 -1.16 14.51
CA CYS A 403 37.83 -0.93 15.43
C CYS A 403 37.47 -1.41 16.84
N GLN A 404 38.46 -1.94 17.57
CA GLN A 404 38.31 -2.24 18.99
C GLN A 404 38.30 -0.95 19.83
N PRO A 405 37.55 -0.89 20.94
CA PRO A 405 36.60 -1.90 21.44
C PRO A 405 35.25 -1.87 20.69
N VAL A 406 34.55 -3.01 20.70
CA VAL A 406 33.17 -3.06 20.19
C VAL A 406 32.26 -2.27 21.12
N MET A 407 31.59 -1.25 20.58
CA MET A 407 30.67 -0.38 21.30
C MET A 407 29.24 -0.70 20.87
N LEU A 408 28.51 -1.49 21.67
CA LEU A 408 27.12 -1.84 21.35
C LEU A 408 26.22 -0.60 21.38
N ASN A 409 25.15 -0.62 20.57
CA ASN A 409 24.11 0.39 20.68
C ASN A 409 23.55 0.40 22.11
N PRO A 410 23.25 1.57 22.68
CA PRO A 410 22.60 1.64 23.97
C PRO A 410 21.28 0.88 23.86
N GLN A 411 21.18 -0.25 24.56
CA GLN A 411 19.91 -0.92 24.74
C GLN A 411 19.01 0.10 25.41
N ILE A 412 17.95 0.54 24.74
CA ILE A 412 16.83 1.22 25.40
C ILE A 412 16.15 0.14 26.24
N SER A 413 16.81 -0.22 27.33
CA SER A 413 16.12 -0.66 28.52
C SER A 413 15.18 0.50 28.81
N ARG A 414 13.87 0.28 28.69
CA ARG A 414 12.92 1.12 29.42
C ARG A 414 13.28 0.96 30.89
N SER A 415 14.26 1.75 31.35
CA SER A 415 14.46 2.02 32.74
C SER A 415 13.18 2.73 33.14
N VAL A 416 12.29 2.00 33.79
CA VAL A 416 11.32 2.62 34.68
C VAL A 416 12.18 3.34 35.71
N ASN A 417 12.49 4.60 35.41
CA ASN A 417 13.17 5.49 36.33
C ASN A 417 12.19 5.67 37.49
N ASN A 418 12.36 4.86 38.53
CA ASN A 418 11.78 5.06 39.85
C ASN A 418 12.44 6.28 40.48
N SER A 419 12.11 7.46 39.95
CA SER A 419 12.42 8.74 40.56
C SER A 419 11.15 9.58 40.50
N LYS A 420 10.26 9.37 41.49
CA LYS A 420 9.23 10.30 41.98
C LYS A 420 8.42 9.62 43.10
N THR A 421 9.03 9.47 44.28
CA THR A 421 8.41 8.93 45.50
C THR A 421 7.61 9.95 46.32
N SER A 422 7.18 11.09 45.76
CA SER A 422 6.38 12.08 46.53
C SER A 422 5.02 12.46 45.93
N GLU A 423 4.74 12.09 44.67
CA GLU A 423 3.47 12.46 43.98
C GLU A 423 2.48 11.30 43.86
N SER A 424 2.96 10.05 43.86
CA SER A 424 2.13 8.83 43.79
C SER A 424 1.33 8.56 45.08
N LEU A 425 1.85 8.96 46.24
CA LEU A 425 1.16 8.85 47.53
C LEU A 425 -0.03 9.81 47.65
N LYS A 426 0.05 11.01 47.05
CA LYS A 426 -1.05 11.97 47.02
C LYS A 426 -2.20 11.48 46.13
N ILE A 427 -1.87 10.88 44.98
CA ILE A 427 -2.85 10.32 44.06
C ILE A 427 -3.53 9.08 44.66
N ALA A 428 -2.79 8.22 45.37
CA ALA A 428 -3.37 7.05 46.03
C ALA A 428 -4.41 7.43 47.11
N ILE A 429 -4.17 8.50 47.89
CA ILE A 429 -5.11 8.99 48.91
C ILE A 429 -6.39 9.57 48.26
N ILE A 430 -6.25 10.29 47.14
CA ILE A 430 -7.40 10.84 46.40
C ILE A 430 -8.22 9.73 45.76
N VAL A 431 -7.58 8.69 45.21
CA VAL A 431 -8.26 7.55 44.58
C VAL A 431 -8.96 6.66 45.62
N LEU A 432 -8.35 6.44 46.79
CA LEU A 432 -8.99 5.69 47.88
C LEU A 432 -10.16 6.47 48.51
N GLY A 433 -10.02 7.79 48.68
CA GLY A 433 -11.09 8.65 49.20
C GLY A 433 -12.29 8.74 48.25
N SER A 434 -12.04 8.92 46.95
CA SER A 434 -13.11 8.99 45.92
C SER A 434 -13.77 7.65 45.67
N GLY A 435 -13.03 6.54 45.75
CA GLY A 435 -13.58 5.19 45.65
C GLY A 435 -14.61 4.88 46.75
N LEU A 436 -14.33 5.27 48.00
CA LEU A 436 -15.27 5.09 49.12
C LEU A 436 -16.55 5.90 48.95
N VAL A 437 -16.45 7.14 48.47
CA VAL A 437 -17.62 7.98 48.20
C VAL A 437 -18.48 7.42 47.07
N ILE A 438 -17.85 6.91 45.98
CA ILE A 438 -18.58 6.29 44.88
C ILE A 438 -19.27 5.00 45.32
N VAL A 439 -18.64 4.16 46.16
CA VAL A 439 -19.27 2.94 46.68
C VAL A 439 -20.47 3.26 47.56
N ILE A 440 -20.39 4.31 48.40
CA ILE A 440 -21.52 4.78 49.22
C ILE A 440 -22.63 5.33 48.33
N LEU A 441 -22.31 6.14 47.32
CA LEU A 441 -23.30 6.70 46.38
C LEU A 441 -23.98 5.60 45.55
N VAL A 442 -23.25 4.59 45.07
CA VAL A 442 -23.81 3.45 44.35
C VAL A 442 -24.63 2.56 45.28
N GLY A 443 -24.24 2.42 46.55
CA GLY A 443 -24.98 1.69 47.57
C GLY A 443 -26.31 2.36 47.90
N VAL A 444 -26.31 3.67 48.11
CA VAL A 444 -27.53 4.48 48.36
C VAL A 444 -28.41 4.53 47.12
N PHE A 445 -27.83 4.69 45.93
CA PHE A 445 -28.56 4.69 44.66
C PHE A 445 -29.18 3.32 44.38
N SER A 446 -28.43 2.23 44.61
CA SER A 446 -28.95 0.86 44.48
C SER A 446 -30.06 0.60 45.51
N TRP A 447 -29.90 1.04 46.76
CA TRP A 447 -30.94 0.89 47.78
C TRP A 447 -32.22 1.65 47.43
N PHE A 448 -32.10 2.87 46.86
CA PHE A 448 -33.25 3.62 46.33
C PHE A 448 -33.85 2.97 45.08
N TYR A 449 -33.03 2.46 44.17
CA TYR A 449 -33.47 1.81 42.93
C TYR A 449 -34.16 0.47 43.20
N PHE A 450 -33.72 -0.30 44.19
CA PHE A 450 -34.34 -1.56 44.60
C PHE A 450 -35.60 -1.37 45.46
N ARG A 451 -35.77 -0.23 46.15
CA ARG A 451 -37.03 0.10 46.82
C ARG A 451 -38.03 0.80 45.92
N SER A 452 -37.57 1.45 44.86
CA SER A 452 -38.40 2.13 43.89
C SER A 452 -38.15 1.57 42.50
N LYS A 453 -38.64 0.36 42.22
CA LYS A 453 -39.53 0.16 41.06
C LYS A 453 -40.17 -1.24 41.02
N PRO A 454 -41.37 -1.33 40.41
CA PRO A 454 -42.11 -2.56 40.21
C PRO A 454 -41.43 -3.43 39.16
N ARG A 455 -41.79 -4.72 39.17
CA ARG A 455 -41.40 -5.74 38.18
C ARG A 455 -41.53 -5.19 36.76
N TYR A 456 -40.40 -5.15 36.05
CA TYR A 456 -40.35 -4.82 34.63
C TYR A 456 -39.44 -5.81 33.89
N GLU A 457 -40.00 -6.98 33.58
CA GLU A 457 -39.59 -7.76 32.41
C GLU A 457 -40.30 -7.15 31.19
N GLY A 458 -39.56 -6.51 30.28
CA GLY A 458 -40.13 -6.10 28.99
C GLY A 458 -39.55 -4.87 28.30
N LEU A 459 -38.22 -4.76 28.10
CA LEU A 459 -37.63 -3.71 27.21
C LEU A 459 -36.39 -4.14 26.44
N LEU A 460 -36.17 -5.45 26.24
CA LEU A 460 -35.14 -5.90 25.27
C LEU A 460 -35.75 -6.51 24.00
N SER A 461 -37.07 -6.71 23.94
CA SER A 461 -37.74 -7.34 22.81
C SER A 461 -38.21 -6.36 21.72
N GLN A 462 -38.18 -5.04 21.99
CA GLN A 462 -38.71 -4.04 21.05
C GLN A 462 -37.64 -3.52 20.07
N TYR A 463 -36.37 -3.46 20.49
CA TYR A 463 -35.28 -3.04 19.60
C TYR A 463 -34.92 -4.10 18.54
N SER A 464 -35.05 -5.40 18.83
CA SER A 464 -34.69 -6.48 17.88
C SER A 464 -35.75 -6.79 16.81
N PHE A 465 -36.96 -6.24 16.90
CA PHE A 465 -38.04 -6.50 15.92
C PHE A 465 -38.06 -5.48 14.78
N SER A 466 -37.63 -4.24 15.05
CA SER A 466 -37.51 -3.16 14.04
C SER A 466 -36.51 -3.52 12.93
N ASP A 467 -35.37 -4.13 13.29
CA ASP A 467 -34.33 -4.47 12.31
C ASP A 467 -34.67 -5.71 11.47
N TYR A 468 -35.53 -6.60 11.96
CA TYR A 468 -36.03 -7.74 11.16
C TYR A 468 -36.82 -7.26 9.93
N THR A 469 -37.55 -6.14 10.05
CA THR A 469 -38.32 -5.57 8.94
C THR A 469 -37.48 -4.80 7.91
N SER A 470 -36.22 -4.46 8.23
CA SER A 470 -35.37 -3.60 7.39
C SER A 470 -34.50 -4.34 6.36
N GLY A 471 -34.57 -5.67 6.28
CA GLY A 471 -33.83 -6.44 5.25
C GLY A 471 -32.33 -6.60 5.49
N VAL A 472 -31.76 -5.89 6.47
CA VAL A 472 -30.33 -5.90 6.80
C VAL A 472 -30.00 -7.03 7.80
N PRO A 473 -28.92 -7.81 7.59
CA PRO A 473 -28.50 -8.84 8.55
C PRO A 473 -28.06 -8.24 9.90
N VAL A 474 -28.58 -8.78 11.01
CA VAL A 474 -28.24 -8.34 12.38
C VAL A 474 -26.99 -9.05 12.91
N GLN A 475 -26.13 -8.33 13.64
CA GLN A 475 -24.99 -8.94 14.33
C GLN A 475 -25.42 -9.49 15.71
N PHE A 476 -25.21 -10.78 15.93
CA PHE A 476 -25.49 -11.48 17.20
C PHE A 476 -24.21 -11.82 17.95
N SER A 477 -24.26 -11.79 19.28
CA SER A 477 -23.20 -12.34 20.13
C SER A 477 -23.24 -13.87 20.14
N TYR A 478 -22.10 -14.51 20.39
CA TYR A 478 -22.03 -15.97 20.48
C TYR A 478 -22.94 -16.51 21.60
N LYS A 479 -22.99 -15.80 22.74
CA LYS A 479 -23.81 -16.16 23.90
C LYS A 479 -25.31 -16.14 23.60
N GLU A 480 -25.77 -15.20 22.79
CA GLU A 480 -27.17 -15.13 22.35
C GLU A 480 -27.53 -16.32 21.46
N LEU A 481 -26.69 -16.66 20.49
CA LEU A 481 -26.93 -17.80 19.59
C LEU A 481 -26.80 -19.14 20.34
N GLN A 482 -25.86 -19.25 21.28
CA GLN A 482 -25.74 -20.42 22.14
C GLN A 482 -27.00 -20.60 23.00
N LYS A 483 -27.55 -19.52 23.58
CA LYS A 483 -28.81 -19.58 24.34
C LYS A 483 -30.00 -19.91 23.42
N GLY A 484 -30.10 -19.26 22.27
CA GLY A 484 -31.18 -19.45 21.30
C GLY A 484 -31.24 -20.86 20.71
N THR A 485 -30.09 -21.53 20.59
CA THR A 485 -29.97 -22.93 20.12
C THR A 485 -29.97 -23.95 21.26
N LYS A 486 -30.19 -23.52 22.51
CA LYS A 486 -30.11 -24.36 23.72
C LYS A 486 -28.79 -25.15 23.81
N GLY A 487 -27.69 -24.48 23.49
CA GLY A 487 -26.35 -25.06 23.46
C GLY A 487 -26.08 -25.89 22.19
N PHE A 488 -26.63 -25.48 21.04
CA PHE A 488 -26.48 -26.20 19.76
C PHE A 488 -26.99 -27.66 19.82
N LYS A 489 -28.13 -27.87 20.47
CA LYS A 489 -28.63 -29.22 20.79
C LYS A 489 -29.28 -29.94 19.60
N GLU A 490 -30.09 -29.25 18.81
CA GLU A 490 -30.85 -29.84 17.69
C GLU A 490 -30.13 -29.55 16.37
N LYS A 491 -29.37 -30.54 15.85
CA LYS A 491 -28.69 -30.43 14.56
C LYS A 491 -29.67 -30.74 13.42
N LEU A 492 -29.79 -29.80 12.48
CA LEU A 492 -30.66 -29.89 11.29
C LEU A 492 -29.96 -30.52 10.09
N GLY A 493 -28.63 -30.43 10.04
CA GLY A 493 -27.80 -30.96 8.95
C GLY A 493 -26.33 -30.57 9.10
N GLY A 494 -25.45 -31.16 8.29
CA GLY A 494 -24.04 -30.78 8.27
C GLY A 494 -23.30 -31.36 7.07
N GLY A 495 -22.24 -30.70 6.64
CA GLY A 495 -21.36 -31.12 5.54
C GLY A 495 -19.97 -30.48 5.67
N GLY A 496 -19.18 -30.48 4.58
CA GLY A 496 -17.80 -29.95 4.57
C GLY A 496 -17.66 -28.45 4.89
N PHE A 497 -18.78 -27.74 5.03
CA PHE A 497 -18.85 -26.30 5.31
C PHE A 497 -19.42 -25.99 6.71
N GLY A 498 -19.52 -26.99 7.59
CA GLY A 498 -19.98 -26.84 8.98
C GLY A 498 -21.34 -27.48 9.28
N SER A 499 -21.82 -27.24 10.49
CA SER A 499 -23.05 -27.84 11.05
C SER A 499 -24.15 -26.80 11.23
N VAL A 500 -25.40 -27.15 10.90
CA VAL A 500 -26.58 -26.27 11.07
C VAL A 500 -27.42 -26.75 12.23
N TYR A 501 -27.81 -25.83 13.11
CA TYR A 501 -28.59 -26.10 14.31
C TYR A 501 -29.88 -25.30 14.34
N LYS A 502 -30.94 -25.84 14.92
CA LYS A 502 -32.19 -25.09 15.12
C LYS A 502 -32.05 -24.17 16.32
N GLY A 503 -32.56 -22.95 16.20
CA GLY A 503 -32.60 -21.99 17.29
C GLY A 503 -33.82 -21.09 17.26
N VAL A 504 -33.99 -20.32 18.34
CA VAL A 504 -34.98 -19.25 18.45
C VAL A 504 -34.27 -17.96 18.88
N VAL A 505 -34.42 -16.90 18.10
CA VAL A 505 -33.86 -15.56 18.37
C VAL A 505 -34.99 -14.56 18.62
N ALA A 506 -34.68 -13.45 19.32
CA ALA A 506 -35.66 -12.43 19.72
C ALA A 506 -36.90 -13.01 20.43
N GLY A 507 -36.73 -14.13 21.15
CA GLY A 507 -37.77 -14.82 21.93
C GLY A 507 -38.84 -15.57 21.13
N LYS A 508 -38.98 -15.36 19.81
CA LYS A 508 -40.08 -15.95 19.02
C LYS A 508 -39.73 -16.36 17.58
N ILE A 509 -38.60 -15.94 17.01
CA ILE A 509 -38.26 -16.19 15.59
C ILE A 509 -37.46 -17.48 15.46
N ALA A 510 -38.00 -18.47 14.74
CA ALA A 510 -37.30 -19.72 14.46
C ALA A 510 -36.23 -19.54 13.38
N VAL A 511 -35.01 -19.99 13.66
CA VAL A 511 -33.84 -19.81 12.79
C VAL A 511 -33.03 -21.10 12.65
N GLY A 512 -32.30 -21.20 11.54
CA GLY A 512 -31.20 -22.15 11.35
C GLY A 512 -29.86 -21.46 11.57
N VAL A 513 -29.10 -21.89 12.59
CA VAL A 513 -27.79 -21.35 12.92
C VAL A 513 -26.70 -22.27 12.37
N LYS A 514 -26.04 -21.84 11.30
CA LYS A 514 -24.91 -22.54 10.67
C LYS A 514 -23.61 -22.13 11.37
N LYS A 515 -22.98 -23.08 12.05
CA LYS A 515 -21.67 -22.93 12.68
C LYS A 515 -20.60 -23.44 11.72
N LEU A 516 -19.69 -22.54 11.31
CA LEU A 516 -18.60 -22.88 10.41
C LEU A 516 -17.46 -23.55 11.20
N GLU A 517 -16.88 -24.61 10.65
CA GLU A 517 -15.81 -25.41 11.27
C GLU A 517 -14.59 -25.41 10.32
N GLY A 518 -13.37 -25.15 10.85
CA GLY A 518 -12.11 -25.12 10.09
C GLY A 518 -11.27 -23.85 10.31
N ILE A 519 -10.04 -24.01 10.80
CA ILE A 519 -9.08 -22.91 11.00
C ILE A 519 -8.60 -22.44 9.61
N GLY A 520 -8.79 -21.16 9.28
CA GLY A 520 -8.37 -20.55 8.00
C GLY A 520 -9.39 -20.62 6.86
N GLN A 521 -10.05 -21.76 6.64
CA GLN A 521 -11.04 -21.91 5.55
C GLN A 521 -12.41 -21.29 5.89
N GLY A 522 -12.82 -21.35 7.17
CA GLY A 522 -14.11 -20.83 7.63
C GLY A 522 -14.23 -19.31 7.58
N GLU A 523 -13.13 -18.56 7.70
CA GLU A 523 -13.16 -17.09 7.61
C GLU A 523 -13.37 -16.60 6.18
N LYS A 524 -12.69 -17.22 5.20
CA LYS A 524 -12.89 -16.92 3.78
C LYS A 524 -14.34 -17.21 3.36
N GLN A 525 -14.87 -18.37 3.76
CA GLN A 525 -16.25 -18.75 3.49
C GLN A 525 -17.25 -17.83 4.18
N PHE A 526 -17.00 -17.48 5.45
CA PHE A 526 -17.83 -16.52 6.18
C PHE A 526 -17.90 -15.16 5.47
N ARG A 527 -16.75 -14.60 5.08
CA ARG A 527 -16.70 -13.30 4.38
C ARG A 527 -17.39 -13.36 3.02
N THR A 528 -17.17 -14.43 2.26
CA THR A 528 -17.86 -14.64 0.97
C THR A 528 -19.37 -14.77 1.15
N GLU A 529 -19.85 -15.55 2.13
CA GLU A 529 -21.28 -15.80 2.35
C GLU A 529 -22.00 -14.55 2.89
N VAL A 530 -21.37 -13.78 3.80
CA VAL A 530 -21.90 -12.49 4.26
C VAL A 530 -21.91 -11.46 3.13
N ALA A 531 -20.82 -11.32 2.37
CA ALA A 531 -20.72 -10.32 1.29
C ALA A 531 -21.67 -10.61 0.11
N ALA A 532 -21.84 -11.89 -0.27
CA ALA A 532 -22.72 -12.27 -1.36
C ALA A 532 -24.21 -12.15 -1.00
N ILE A 533 -24.60 -12.42 0.26
CA ILE A 533 -26.01 -12.48 0.64
C ILE A 533 -26.50 -11.14 1.23
N SER A 534 -25.61 -10.28 1.73
CA SER A 534 -25.99 -8.91 2.15
C SER A 534 -26.58 -8.07 1.01
N SER A 535 -26.28 -8.41 -0.24
CA SER A 535 -26.74 -7.70 -1.45
C SER A 535 -27.79 -8.45 -2.26
N THR A 536 -28.28 -9.62 -1.81
CA THR A 536 -29.14 -10.49 -2.62
C THR A 536 -30.47 -10.77 -1.92
N HIS A 537 -31.57 -10.24 -2.47
CA HIS A 537 -32.95 -10.56 -2.06
C HIS A 537 -33.67 -11.21 -3.25
N HIS A 538 -33.96 -12.52 -3.16
CA HIS A 538 -34.67 -13.25 -4.20
C HIS A 538 -35.73 -14.16 -3.56
N LEU A 539 -36.93 -14.24 -4.16
CA LEU A 539 -38.06 -15.00 -3.59
C LEU A 539 -37.75 -16.49 -3.33
N ASN A 540 -36.80 -17.06 -4.08
CA ASN A 540 -36.45 -18.48 -4.01
C ASN A 540 -35.17 -18.78 -3.23
N LEU A 541 -34.60 -17.81 -2.49
CA LEU A 541 -33.41 -18.01 -1.65
C LEU A 541 -33.74 -17.82 -0.17
N VAL A 542 -33.15 -18.66 0.67
CA VAL A 542 -33.32 -18.56 2.13
C VAL A 542 -32.64 -17.31 2.63
N ARG A 543 -33.39 -16.46 3.34
CA ARG A 543 -32.88 -15.18 3.83
C ARG A 543 -31.89 -15.37 4.98
N LEU A 544 -30.78 -14.63 4.92
CA LEU A 544 -29.86 -14.44 6.03
C LEU A 544 -30.46 -13.42 7.00
N VAL A 545 -30.75 -13.86 8.22
CA VAL A 545 -31.29 -13.04 9.32
C VAL A 545 -30.17 -12.28 10.02
N GLY A 546 -28.97 -12.86 10.08
CA GLY A 546 -27.83 -12.23 10.74
C GLY A 546 -26.60 -13.13 10.83
N PHE A 547 -25.60 -12.68 11.57
CA PHE A 547 -24.33 -13.39 11.72
C PHE A 547 -23.68 -13.14 13.08
N CYS A 548 -22.71 -13.98 13.43
CA CYS A 548 -21.84 -13.82 14.59
C CYS A 548 -20.38 -13.91 14.14
N SER A 549 -19.59 -12.89 14.48
CA SER A 549 -18.15 -12.81 14.23
C SER A 549 -17.42 -12.40 15.52
N GLU A 550 -17.38 -13.31 16.50
CA GLU A 550 -16.79 -13.06 17.82
C GLU A 550 -15.59 -13.99 18.05
N GLY A 551 -14.39 -13.43 18.20
CA GLY A 551 -13.16 -14.22 18.36
C GLY A 551 -12.94 -15.22 17.23
N ARG A 552 -12.87 -16.52 17.56
CA ARG A 552 -12.78 -17.63 16.59
C ARG A 552 -14.15 -18.17 16.13
N HIS A 553 -15.25 -17.61 16.63
CA HIS A 553 -16.59 -18.06 16.30
C HIS A 553 -17.09 -17.34 15.05
N ARG A 554 -17.46 -18.11 14.02
CA ARG A 554 -18.11 -17.64 12.80
C ARG A 554 -19.41 -18.42 12.63
N LEU A 555 -20.54 -17.74 12.79
CA LEU A 555 -21.86 -18.34 12.64
C LEU A 555 -22.75 -17.49 11.74
N LEU A 556 -23.61 -18.14 10.98
CA LEU A 556 -24.61 -17.52 10.11
C LEU A 556 -26.00 -17.93 10.58
N VAL A 557 -26.94 -16.99 10.57
CA VAL A 557 -28.29 -17.18 11.06
C VAL A 557 -29.26 -17.02 9.89
N TYR A 558 -29.94 -18.10 9.53
CA TYR A 558 -30.90 -18.17 8.43
C TYR A 558 -32.33 -18.32 8.96
N GLU A 559 -33.31 -17.96 8.13
CA GLU A 559 -34.70 -18.32 8.40
C GLU A 559 -34.88 -19.84 8.47
N PHE A 560 -35.71 -20.31 9.41
CA PHE A 560 -35.93 -21.74 9.57
C PHE A 560 -36.84 -22.31 8.46
N MET A 561 -36.31 -23.24 7.68
CA MET A 561 -37.05 -23.97 6.65
C MET A 561 -37.83 -25.13 7.25
N LYS A 562 -39.14 -24.96 7.44
CA LYS A 562 -40.03 -25.99 8.03
C LYS A 562 -40.12 -27.28 7.20
N ASN A 563 -39.92 -27.20 5.89
CA ASN A 563 -40.11 -28.31 4.95
C ASN A 563 -38.82 -29.05 4.55
N GLY A 564 -37.70 -28.77 5.23
CA GLY A 564 -36.41 -29.42 4.92
C GLY A 564 -35.71 -28.87 3.67
N SER A 565 -34.63 -29.52 3.23
CA SER A 565 -33.84 -29.11 2.07
C SER A 565 -34.48 -29.60 0.76
N LEU A 566 -34.30 -28.85 -0.33
CA LEU A 566 -34.73 -29.28 -1.67
C LEU A 566 -34.10 -30.62 -2.07
N ASP A 567 -32.84 -30.84 -1.67
CA ASP A 567 -32.13 -32.11 -1.82
C ASP A 567 -32.92 -33.30 -1.25
N SER A 568 -33.45 -33.18 -0.03
CA SER A 568 -34.27 -34.20 0.61
C SER A 568 -35.63 -34.42 -0.07
N PHE A 569 -36.06 -33.50 -0.94
CA PHE A 569 -37.27 -33.65 -1.75
C PHE A 569 -36.97 -34.27 -3.12
N LEU A 570 -35.82 -33.92 -3.73
CA LEU A 570 -35.40 -34.40 -5.05
C LEU A 570 -34.80 -35.81 -5.04
N PHE A 571 -34.15 -36.22 -3.94
CA PHE A 571 -33.36 -37.46 -3.89
C PHE A 571 -33.88 -38.50 -2.89
N LYS A 572 -35.19 -38.53 -2.63
CA LYS A 572 -35.83 -39.45 -1.66
C LYS A 572 -35.53 -40.95 -1.83
N ASP A 573 -34.94 -41.39 -2.94
CA ASP A 573 -34.73 -42.81 -3.27
C ASP A 573 -33.30 -43.20 -3.70
N LYS A 574 -32.24 -42.55 -3.19
CA LYS A 574 -30.86 -43.04 -3.39
C LYS A 574 -30.07 -43.22 -2.10
N GLU A 575 -30.67 -43.91 -1.13
CA GLU A 575 -29.92 -44.63 -0.09
C GLU A 575 -30.20 -46.13 -0.18
N LYS A 576 -29.56 -46.77 -1.17
CA LYS A 576 -29.14 -48.18 -1.14
C LYS A 576 -28.25 -48.46 -2.37
N ARG A 577 -26.97 -48.09 -2.27
CA ARG A 577 -25.82 -48.83 -2.81
C ARG A 577 -24.53 -48.07 -2.48
N LEU A 578 -23.84 -48.64 -1.48
CA LEU A 578 -22.43 -48.58 -1.09
C LEU A 578 -21.72 -47.22 -1.13
#